data_AF-A0A7W6HZ31-F1
#
_entry.id   AF-A0A7W6HZ31-F1
#
_cell.length_a   1.000
_cell.length_b   1.000
_cell.length_c   1.000
_cell.angle_alpha   90.00
_cell.angle_beta   90.00
_cell.angle_gamma   90.00
#
_symmetry.space_group_name_H-M   'P 1'
#
loop_
_entity.id
_entity.type
_entity.pdbx_description
1 polymer ?
#
loop_
_entity_poly.entity_id
_entity_poly.type
_entity_poly.pdbx_seq_one_letter_code
_entity_poly.pdbx_strand_id
1 'polypeptide(L)'
;MDLRLKEILAQRGITLKEFAQSSGISQSNLSNYLNGNISPTLDTLKKIATNLNVDVVELFREKDEVEIYAKYDGILYPINKSDILDIISKKSK
;
A
#
# COMPACT_ATOMS: atom_id res chain seq x y z
N MET A 1 4.54 8.48 -0.57
CA MET A 1 3.91 7.78 -1.72
C MET A 1 3.57 6.39 -1.23
N ASP A 2 2.29 5.99 -1.23
CA ASP A 2 1.86 4.65 -0.77
C ASP A 2 1.64 3.74 -1.98
N LEU A 3 2.68 3.01 -2.36
CA LEU A 3 2.65 2.11 -3.51
C LEU A 3 2.19 0.72 -3.05
N ARG A 4 1.06 0.24 -3.58
CA ARG A 4 0.48 -1.06 -3.19
C ARG A 4 1.04 -2.26 -3.94
N LEU A 5 2.23 -2.14 -4.50
CA LEU A 5 2.87 -3.20 -5.29
C LEU A 5 2.97 -4.53 -4.53
N LYS A 6 3.32 -4.52 -3.23
CA LYS A 6 3.38 -5.76 -2.43
C LYS A 6 2.04 -6.51 -2.39
N GLU A 7 0.92 -5.79 -2.33
CA GLU A 7 -0.41 -6.39 -2.31
C GLU A 7 -0.74 -7.04 -3.65
N ILE A 8 -0.51 -6.32 -4.75
CA ILE A 8 -0.79 -6.82 -6.10
C ILE A 8 0.02 -8.10 -6.36
N LEU A 9 1.29 -8.12 -5.96
CA LEU A 9 2.15 -9.29 -6.07
C LEU A 9 1.65 -10.45 -5.20
N ALA A 10 1.27 -10.18 -3.96
CA ALA A 10 0.74 -11.20 -3.04
C ALA A 10 -0.57 -11.83 -3.56
N GLN A 11 -1.49 -11.02 -4.10
CA GLN A 11 -2.74 -11.50 -4.71
C GLN A 11 -2.50 -12.43 -5.91
N ARG A 12 -1.35 -12.29 -6.58
CA ARG A 12 -0.96 -13.10 -7.73
C ARG A 12 0.00 -14.23 -7.39
N GLY A 13 0.36 -14.40 -6.10
CA GLY A 13 1.32 -15.41 -5.65
C GLY A 13 2.75 -15.18 -6.17
N ILE A 14 3.11 -13.93 -6.51
CA ILE A 14 4.43 -13.57 -7.04
C ILE A 14 5.24 -12.93 -5.90
N THR A 15 6.50 -13.31 -5.76
CA THR A 15 7.42 -12.67 -4.81
C THR A 15 8.02 -11.39 -5.39
N LEU A 16 8.46 -10.48 -4.52
CA LEU A 16 9.18 -9.27 -4.96
C LEU A 16 10.46 -9.58 -5.75
N LYS A 17 11.11 -10.71 -5.46
CA LYS A 17 12.31 -11.17 -6.14
C LYS A 17 12.01 -11.63 -7.56
N GLU A 18 10.96 -12.44 -7.75
CA GLU A 18 10.52 -12.87 -9.08
C GLU A 18 10.08 -11.67 -9.92
N PHE A 19 9.35 -10.73 -9.33
CA PHE A 19 8.98 -9.50 -10.00
C PHE A 19 10.18 -8.63 -10.38
N ALA A 20 11.19 -8.52 -9.51
CA ALA A 20 12.44 -7.82 -9.84
C ALA A 20 13.10 -8.42 -11.10
N GLN A 21 13.09 -9.75 -11.19
CA GLN A 21 13.64 -10.48 -12.33
C GLN A 21 12.82 -10.25 -13.62
N SER A 22 11.48 -10.32 -13.56
CA SER A 22 10.62 -10.14 -14.75
C SER A 22 10.51 -8.69 -15.22
N SER A 23 10.55 -7.74 -14.29
CA SER A 23 10.46 -6.30 -14.59
C SER A 23 11.81 -5.68 -14.95
N GLY A 24 12.92 -6.36 -14.68
CA GLY A 24 14.26 -5.80 -14.84
C GLY A 24 14.48 -4.55 -13.98
N ILE A 25 13.80 -4.46 -12.83
CA ILE A 25 14.01 -3.43 -11.81
C ILE A 25 14.70 -4.13 -10.64
N SER A 26 15.78 -3.56 -10.11
CA SER A 26 16.49 -4.20 -9.02
C SER A 26 15.59 -4.35 -7.79
N GLN A 27 15.73 -5.45 -7.06
CA GLN A 27 15.00 -5.69 -5.82
C GLN A 27 15.26 -4.58 -4.80
N SER A 28 16.47 -4.02 -4.77
CA SER A 28 16.86 -2.88 -3.93
C SER A 28 16.05 -1.63 -4.26
N ASN A 29 15.89 -1.30 -5.54
CA ASN A 29 15.09 -0.15 -5.97
C ASN A 29 13.62 -0.36 -5.62
N LEU A 30 13.07 -1.54 -5.89
CA LEU A 30 11.69 -1.86 -5.50
C LEU A 30 11.48 -1.72 -3.99
N SER A 31 12.42 -2.19 -3.17
CA SER A 31 12.39 -2.02 -1.71
C SER A 31 12.42 -0.54 -1.31
N ASN A 32 13.30 0.25 -1.92
CA ASN A 32 13.37 1.69 -1.66
C ASN A 32 12.08 2.43 -2.05
N TYR A 33 11.43 2.04 -3.15
CA TYR A 33 10.14 2.60 -3.54
C TYR A 33 9.02 2.22 -2.55
N LEU A 34 8.97 0.94 -2.16
CA LEU A 34 7.96 0.40 -1.24
C LEU A 34 8.07 0.97 0.18
N ASN A 35 9.28 1.31 0.62
CA ASN A 35 9.51 1.93 1.93
C ASN A 35 9.49 3.46 1.88
N GLY A 36 9.31 4.07 0.70
CA GLY A 36 9.28 5.52 0.53
C GLY A 36 10.64 6.22 0.64
N ASN A 37 11.74 5.48 0.63
CA ASN A 37 13.10 6.04 0.68
C ASN A 37 13.46 6.82 -0.59
N ILE A 38 12.95 6.37 -1.73
CA ILE A 38 13.17 6.97 -3.05
C ILE A 38 11.83 6.99 -3.79
N SER A 39 11.54 8.05 -4.53
CA SER A 39 10.38 8.09 -5.42
C SER A 39 10.72 7.51 -6.79
N PRO A 40 9.94 6.56 -7.33
CA PRO A 40 10.10 6.07 -8.69
C PRO A 40 9.77 7.16 -9.71
N THR A 41 10.45 7.13 -10.87
CA THR A 41 10.11 8.01 -12.00
C THR A 41 8.81 7.54 -12.66
N LEU A 42 8.19 8.40 -13.48
CA LEU A 42 7.00 8.02 -14.26
C LEU A 42 7.29 6.82 -15.18
N ASP A 43 8.46 6.78 -15.82
CA ASP A 43 8.89 5.62 -16.62
C ASP A 43 9.02 4.34 -15.79
N THR A 44 9.51 4.45 -14.55
CA THR A 44 9.60 3.31 -13.63
C THR A 44 8.21 2.81 -13.25
N LEU A 45 7.28 3.73 -12.93
CA LEU A 45 5.89 3.40 -12.64
C LEU A 45 5.19 2.73 -13.83
N LYS A 46 5.36 3.27 -15.04
CA LYS A 46 4.87 2.66 -16.29
C LYS A 46 5.44 1.26 -16.48
N LYS A 47 6.75 1.08 -16.29
CA LYS A 47 7.40 -0.22 -16.40
C LYS A 47 6.80 -1.25 -15.43
N ILE A 48 6.57 -0.84 -14.17
CA ILE A 48 5.92 -1.68 -13.16
C ILE A 48 4.50 -2.05 -13.61
N ALA A 49 3.69 -1.06 -14.00
CA ALA A 49 2.30 -1.24 -14.42
C ALA A 49 2.18 -2.15 -15.65
N THR A 50 3.00 -1.93 -16.68
CA THR A 50 3.05 -2.78 -17.88
C THR A 50 3.42 -4.22 -17.55
N ASN A 51 4.40 -4.45 -16.67
CA ASN A 51 4.80 -5.81 -16.29
C ASN A 51 3.70 -6.54 -15.49
N LEU A 52 2.88 -5.78 -14.76
CA LEU A 52 1.71 -6.28 -14.03
C LEU A 52 0.43 -6.28 -14.87
N ASN A 53 0.43 -5.73 -16.09
CA ASN A 53 -0.76 -5.56 -16.91
C ASN A 53 -1.92 -4.89 -16.13
N VAL A 54 -1.63 -3.75 -15.50
CA VAL A 54 -2.58 -2.88 -14.78
C VAL A 54 -2.39 -1.44 -15.23
N ASP A 55 -3.35 -0.56 -14.92
CA ASP A 55 -3.12 0.88 -15.07
C ASP A 55 -2.11 1.37 -14.01
N VAL A 56 -1.36 2.43 -14.34
CA VAL A 56 -0.44 3.08 -13.40
C VAL A 56 -1.18 3.56 -12.15
N VAL A 57 -2.44 4.01 -12.26
CA VAL A 57 -3.23 4.44 -11.10
C VAL A 57 -3.49 3.32 -10.10
N GLU A 58 -3.59 2.07 -10.56
CA GLU A 58 -3.82 0.90 -9.70
C GLU A 58 -2.61 0.57 -8.81
N LEU A 59 -1.42 1.11 -9.12
CA LEU A 59 -0.23 0.95 -8.29
C LEU A 59 -0.32 1.73 -6.97
N PHE A 60 -1.31 2.61 -6.84
CA PHE A 60 -1.53 3.41 -5.65
C PHE A 60 -2.75 2.91 -4.91
N ARG A 61 -2.72 3.01 -3.57
CA ARG A 61 -3.95 2.85 -2.81
C ARG A 61 -4.86 4.03 -3.11
N GLU A 62 -6.12 3.74 -3.39
CA GLU A 62 -7.16 4.73 -3.24
C GLU A 62 -7.08 5.25 -1.80
N LYS A 63 -7.05 6.57 -1.63
CA LYS A 63 -7.25 7.13 -0.30
C LYS A 63 -8.65 6.70 0.12
N ASP A 64 -8.77 6.05 1.27
CA ASP A 64 -10.07 5.78 1.85
C ASP A 64 -10.86 7.10 1.86
N GLU A 65 -11.98 7.15 1.13
CA GLU A 65 -12.80 8.38 1.04
C GLU A 65 -13.43 8.74 2.40
N VAL A 66 -13.42 7.79 3.34
CA VAL A 66 -14.09 7.91 4.63
C VAL A 66 -13.04 7.92 5.74
N GLU A 67 -12.85 9.09 6.34
CA GLU A 67 -12.14 9.25 7.61
C GLU A 67 -13.15 9.21 8.77
N ILE A 68 -12.92 8.34 9.74
CA ILE A 68 -13.80 8.18 10.90
C ILE A 68 -13.13 8.86 12.12
N TYR A 69 -13.90 9.64 12.87
CA TYR A 69 -13.45 10.28 14.09
C TYR A 69 -14.37 9.97 15.27
N ALA A 70 -13.78 9.71 16.43
CA ALA A 70 -14.49 9.72 17.72
C ALA A 70 -14.40 11.12 18.33
N LYS A 71 -15.53 11.68 18.76
CA LYS A 71 -15.54 12.92 19.54
C LYS A 71 -15.60 12.60 21.03
N TYR A 72 -14.62 13.07 21.80
CA TYR A 72 -14.60 12.99 23.26
C TYR A 72 -14.17 14.33 23.83
N ASP A 73 -14.99 14.89 24.73
CA ASP A 73 -14.78 16.19 25.36
C ASP A 73 -14.45 17.33 24.36
N GLY A 74 -15.18 17.36 23.25
CA GLY A 74 -14.96 18.36 22.19
C GLY A 74 -13.79 18.07 21.25
N ILE A 75 -12.90 17.13 21.60
CA ILE A 75 -11.72 16.76 20.81
C ILE A 75 -12.08 15.63 19.84
N LEU A 76 -11.63 15.74 18.59
CA LEU A 76 -11.75 14.70 17.58
C LEU A 76 -10.51 13.81 17.58
N TYR A 77 -10.72 12.51 17.71
CA TYR A 77 -9.69 11.48 17.66
C TYR A 77 -9.89 10.64 16.40
N PRO A 78 -8.89 10.55 15.50
CA PRO A 78 -9.00 9.70 14.32
C PRO A 78 -9.11 8.24 14.76
N ILE A 79 -10.05 7.50 14.15
CA ILE A 79 -10.23 6.07 14.38
C ILE A 79 -9.60 5.34 13.20
N ASN A 80 -8.59 4.53 13.48
CA ASN A 80 -7.98 3.63 12.53
C ASN A 80 -8.45 2.19 12.74
N LYS A 81 -8.01 1.28 11.86
CA LYS A 81 -8.35 -0.15 11.93
C LYS A 81 -7.96 -0.79 13.27
N SER A 82 -6.80 -0.44 13.85
CA SER A 82 -6.37 -0.98 15.14
C SER A 82 -7.29 -0.54 16.28
N ASP A 83 -7.71 0.72 16.31
CA ASP A 83 -8.64 1.23 17.34
C ASP A 83 -9.96 0.43 17.34
N ILE A 84 -10.48 0.11 16.16
CA ILE A 84 -11.70 -0.69 15.99
C ILE A 84 -11.49 -2.12 16.52
N LEU A 85 -10.38 -2.76 16.15
CA LEU A 85 -10.05 -4.12 16.58
C LEU A 85 -9.90 -4.21 18.11
N ASP A 86 -9.30 -3.20 18.72
CA ASP A 86 -9.16 -3.09 20.18
C ASP A 86 -10.51 -2.94 20.88
N ILE A 87 -11.43 -2.15 20.33
CA ILE A 87 -12.79 -2.00 20.86
C ILE A 87 -13.56 -3.32 20.78
N ILE A 88 -13.49 -4.02 19.63
CA ILE A 88 -14.19 -5.30 19.42
C ILE A 88 -13.64 -6.37 20.36
N SER A 89 -12.31 -6.48 20.49
CA SER A 89 -11.67 -7.48 21.36
C SER A 89 -12.05 -7.30 22.83
N LYS A 90 -12.25 -6.06 23.28
CA LYS A 90 -12.71 -5.73 24.64
C LYS A 90 -14.20 -6.02 24.87
N LYS A 91 -15.04 -6.07 23.82
CA LYS A 91 -16.47 -6.42 23.91
C LYS A 91 -16.75 -7.92 24.01
N SER A 92 -15.81 -8.78 23.60
CA SER A 92 -15.97 -10.25 23.66
C SER A 92 -15.62 -10.86 25.03
N LYS A 93 -15.66 -10.06 26.11
CA LYS A 93 -15.58 -10.54 27.50
C LYS A 93 -16.82 -10.13 28.27
#